data_AF-A0A535QYZ2-F1
#
_entry.id   AF-A0A535QYZ2-F1
#
_cell.length_a   1.000
_cell.length_b   1.000
_cell.length_c   1.000
_cell.angle_alpha   90.00
_cell.angle_beta   90.00
_cell.angle_gamma   90.00
#
_symmetry.space_group_name_H-M   'P 1'
#
loop_
_entity.id
_entity.type
_entity.pdbx_description
1 polymer ?
#
loop_
_entity_poly.entity_id
_entity_poly.type
_entity_poly.pdbx_seq_one_letter_code
_entity_poly.pdbx_strand_id
1 'polypeptide(L)'
;IHSFDDDRVMAGNGTIALELLEDLPEVDTVLIPWGGGGLAGGIATALRALKPAVRIYAVEAETGAPLTASLKAGSPQVVDYQPSFVDGIGSKTVFANMLVMAQELLDGSFTASLDEIAAALRLMA
;
A
#
# COMPACT_ATOMS: atom_id res chain seq x y z
N ILE A 1 -1.57 19.08 -8.56
CA ILE A 1 -1.83 18.21 -7.38
C ILE A 1 -1.29 16.84 -7.76
N HIS A 2 -0.39 16.28 -6.95
CA HIS A 2 0.18 14.96 -7.22
C HIS A 2 -0.81 13.87 -6.79
N SER A 3 -0.88 12.74 -7.49
CA SER A 3 -1.92 11.72 -7.28
C SER A 3 -1.76 10.88 -6.00
N PHE A 4 -0.62 11.00 -5.32
CA PHE A 4 -0.32 10.27 -4.08
C PHE A 4 0.60 11.03 -3.13
N ASP A 5 1.66 11.63 -3.67
CA ASP A 5 2.59 12.51 -2.93
C ASP A 5 2.04 13.95 -2.74
N ASP A 6 0.88 14.06 -2.09
CA ASP A 6 0.28 15.32 -1.63
C ASP A 6 -0.46 15.05 -0.31
N ASP A 7 -0.14 15.82 0.73
CA ASP A 7 -0.69 15.60 2.07
C ASP A 7 -2.22 15.62 2.12
N ARG A 8 -2.87 16.43 1.27
CA ARG A 8 -4.34 16.50 1.24
C ARG A 8 -4.94 15.28 0.58
N VAL A 9 -4.26 14.73 -0.43
CA VAL A 9 -4.67 13.47 -1.06
C VAL A 9 -4.53 12.32 -0.07
N MET A 10 -3.42 12.24 0.66
CA MET A 10 -3.22 11.23 1.70
C MET A 10 -4.21 11.39 2.86
N ALA A 11 -4.45 12.62 3.33
CA ALA A 11 -5.45 12.87 4.37
C ALA A 11 -6.86 12.44 3.94
N GLY A 12 -7.23 12.69 2.68
CA GLY A 12 -8.46 12.18 2.09
C GLY A 12 -8.54 10.65 2.15
N ASN A 13 -7.49 9.96 1.69
CA ASN A 13 -7.42 8.49 1.75
C ASN A 13 -7.47 7.96 3.21
N GLY A 14 -6.94 8.71 4.18
CA GLY A 14 -6.96 8.34 5.59
C GLY A 14 -8.36 8.25 6.19
N THR A 15 -9.38 8.85 5.57
CA THR A 15 -10.77 8.73 6.03
C THR A 15 -11.28 7.29 5.97
N ILE A 16 -10.75 6.46 5.05
CA ILE A 16 -11.06 5.02 4.98
C ILE A 16 -10.68 4.31 6.28
N ALA A 17 -9.64 4.75 6.99
CA ALA A 17 -9.30 4.17 8.29
C ALA A 17 -10.34 4.49 9.37
N LEU A 18 -11.00 5.64 9.28
CA LEU A 18 -12.08 6.00 10.20
C LEU A 18 -13.28 5.07 9.98
N GLU A 19 -13.65 4.87 8.72
CA GLU A 19 -14.72 3.96 8.32
C GLU A 19 -14.40 2.51 8.74
N LEU A 20 -13.16 2.04 8.51
CA LEU A 20 -12.73 0.71 8.95
C LEU A 20 -12.85 0.50 10.46
N LEU A 21 -12.51 1.51 11.28
CA LEU A 21 -12.58 1.41 12.73
C LEU A 21 -14.01 1.59 13.27
N GLU A 22 -14.89 2.24 12.52
CA GLU A 22 -16.33 2.32 12.82
C GLU A 22 -17.02 0.98 12.54
N ASP A 23 -16.78 0.41 11.36
CA ASP A 23 -17.45 -0.81 10.90
C ASP A 23 -16.83 -2.10 11.48
N LEU A 24 -15.52 -2.11 11.73
CA LEU A 24 -14.80 -3.26 12.29
C LEU A 24 -13.84 -2.83 13.41
N PRO A 25 -14.36 -2.46 14.60
CA PRO A 25 -13.55 -1.95 15.71
C PRO A 25 -12.45 -2.90 16.19
N GLU A 26 -12.62 -4.21 16.00
CA GLU A 26 -11.69 -5.28 16.37
C GLU A 26 -10.66 -5.62 15.29
N VAL A 27 -10.61 -4.92 14.14
CA VAL A 27 -9.66 -5.20 13.07
C VAL A 27 -8.23 -5.39 13.58
N ASP A 28 -7.60 -6.52 13.21
CA ASP A 28 -6.24 -6.87 13.64
C ASP A 28 -5.19 -6.61 12.55
N THR A 29 -5.61 -6.63 11.28
CA THR A 29 -4.70 -6.52 10.14
C THR A 29 -5.40 -5.90 8.93
N VAL A 30 -4.71 -5.00 8.25
CA VAL A 30 -5.18 -4.34 7.04
C VAL A 30 -4.14 -4.53 5.93
N LEU A 31 -4.59 -5.05 4.79
CA LEU A 31 -3.79 -5.19 3.57
C LEU A 31 -4.20 -4.08 2.61
N ILE A 32 -3.24 -3.32 2.08
CA ILE A 32 -3.52 -2.14 1.25
C ILE A 32 -2.74 -2.23 -0.05
N PRO A 33 -3.38 -2.10 -1.23
CA PRO A 33 -2.66 -2.10 -2.50
C PRO A 33 -1.70 -0.91 -2.58
N TRP A 34 -0.50 -1.15 -3.12
CA TRP A 34 0.55 -0.15 -3.26
C TRP A 34 0.85 0.15 -4.73
N GLY A 35 0.41 1.31 -5.19
CA GLY A 35 0.87 1.91 -6.46
C GLY A 35 1.97 2.93 -6.20
N GLY A 36 1.57 4.14 -5.80
CA GLY A 36 2.50 5.20 -5.35
C GLY A 36 2.56 5.40 -3.83
N GLY A 37 1.70 4.70 -3.08
CA GLY A 37 1.70 4.70 -1.61
C GLY A 37 0.77 5.71 -0.93
N GLY A 38 0.11 6.62 -1.66
CA GLY A 38 -0.75 7.63 -1.04
C GLY A 38 -2.00 7.07 -0.33
N LEU A 39 -2.55 5.95 -0.83
CA LEU A 39 -3.64 5.24 -0.18
C LEU A 39 -3.15 4.58 1.12
N ALA A 40 -2.09 3.78 1.01
CA ALA A 40 -1.49 3.10 2.16
C ALA A 40 -0.99 4.09 3.23
N GLY A 41 -0.33 5.17 2.82
CA GLY A 41 0.15 6.20 3.74
C GLY A 41 -0.96 6.93 4.48
N GLY A 42 -2.02 7.31 3.78
CA GLY A 42 -3.19 7.95 4.38
C GLY A 42 -3.85 7.05 5.44
N ILE A 43 -4.21 5.82 5.05
CA ILE A 43 -4.83 4.84 5.94
C ILE A 43 -3.90 4.51 7.12
N ALA A 44 -2.62 4.26 6.85
CA ALA A 44 -1.67 3.87 7.88
C ALA A 44 -1.43 5.01 8.89
N THR A 45 -1.37 6.26 8.44
CA THR A 45 -1.25 7.42 9.33
C THR A 45 -2.40 7.47 10.33
N ALA A 46 -3.63 7.34 9.84
CA ALA A 46 -4.82 7.35 10.70
C ALA A 46 -4.89 6.13 11.64
N LEU A 47 -4.59 4.93 11.14
CA LEU A 47 -4.55 3.71 11.96
C LEU A 47 -3.47 3.79 13.06
N ARG A 48 -2.28 4.31 12.75
CA ARG A 48 -1.22 4.47 13.77
C ARG A 48 -1.61 5.47 14.85
N ALA A 49 -2.38 6.50 14.52
CA ALA A 49 -2.88 7.46 15.49
C ALA A 49 -4.02 6.90 16.37
N LEU A 50 -4.93 6.11 15.79
CA LEU A 50 -6.18 5.71 16.45
C LEU A 50 -6.13 4.30 17.06
N LYS A 51 -5.45 3.36 16.40
CA LYS A 51 -5.36 1.96 16.82
C LYS A 51 -3.99 1.37 16.44
N PRO A 52 -2.89 1.79 17.10
CA PRO A 52 -1.51 1.46 16.69
C PRO A 52 -1.18 -0.04 16.69
N ALA A 53 -1.98 -0.88 17.35
CA ALA A 53 -1.80 -2.33 17.39
C ALA A 53 -2.22 -3.04 16.08
N VAL A 54 -2.96 -2.38 15.19
CA VAL A 54 -3.32 -2.95 13.88
C VAL A 54 -2.05 -3.17 13.06
N ARG A 55 -1.92 -4.38 12.48
CA ARG A 55 -0.85 -4.68 11.53
C ARG A 55 -1.21 -4.17 10.14
N ILE A 56 -0.29 -3.50 9.47
CA ILE A 56 -0.54 -2.81 8.21
C ILE A 56 0.49 -3.27 7.19
N TYR A 57 0.03 -3.91 6.12
CA TYR A 57 0.92 -4.39 5.05
C TYR A 57 0.52 -3.81 3.70
N ALA A 58 1.51 -3.37 2.95
CA ALA A 58 1.34 -3.05 1.54
C ALA A 58 1.29 -4.32 0.69
N VAL A 59 0.55 -4.29 -0.42
CA VAL A 59 0.50 -5.37 -1.40
C VAL A 59 0.79 -4.81 -2.78
N GLU A 60 1.81 -5.35 -3.45
CA GLU A 60 2.20 -4.98 -4.82
C GLU A 60 1.89 -6.12 -5.79
N ALA A 61 1.68 -5.80 -7.07
CA ALA A 61 1.69 -6.81 -8.12
C ALA A 61 3.13 -7.24 -8.42
N GLU A 62 3.36 -8.55 -8.61
CA GLU A 62 4.70 -9.10 -8.89
C GLU A 62 5.35 -8.48 -10.15
N THR A 63 4.53 -7.97 -11.06
CA THR A 63 4.97 -7.36 -12.32
C THR A 63 5.60 -5.98 -12.14
N GLY A 64 5.67 -5.44 -10.93
CA GLY A 64 6.36 -4.20 -10.61
C GLY A 64 6.26 -3.88 -9.13
N ALA A 65 7.06 -4.55 -8.30
CA ALA A 65 7.03 -4.46 -6.85
C ALA A 65 8.25 -3.73 -6.22
N PRO A 66 8.46 -2.44 -6.51
CA PRO A 66 9.62 -1.72 -6.04
C PRO A 66 9.58 -1.42 -4.54
N LEU A 67 8.42 -1.30 -3.89
CA LEU A 67 8.37 -1.07 -2.44
C LEU A 67 8.95 -2.27 -1.70
N THR A 68 8.57 -3.49 -2.09
CA THR A 68 9.05 -4.73 -1.48
C THR A 68 10.56 -4.85 -1.60
N ALA A 69 11.11 -4.56 -2.79
CA ALA A 69 12.55 -4.49 -2.98
C ALA A 69 13.21 -3.40 -2.13
N SER A 70 12.57 -2.23 -2.04
CA SER A 70 13.10 -1.05 -1.33
C SER A 70 13.07 -1.17 0.19
N LEU A 71 12.02 -1.76 0.76
CA LEU A 71 11.93 -2.07 2.18
C LEU A 71 13.02 -3.07 2.59
N LYS A 72 13.23 -4.11 1.78
CA LYS A 72 14.29 -5.10 2.02
C LYS A 72 15.69 -4.48 1.96
N ALA A 73 15.93 -3.55 1.04
CA ALA A 73 17.22 -2.89 0.86
C ALA A 73 17.43 -1.66 1.76
N GLY A 74 16.37 -1.16 2.42
CA GLY A 74 16.40 0.07 3.21
C GLY A 74 16.56 1.36 2.39
N SER A 75 16.48 1.29 1.06
CA SER A 75 16.65 2.43 0.15
C SER A 75 15.92 2.18 -1.17
N PRO A 76 15.53 3.22 -1.92
CA PRO A 76 14.79 3.05 -3.18
C PRO A 76 15.54 2.15 -4.15
N GLN A 77 14.89 1.08 -4.59
CA GLN A 77 15.41 0.16 -5.59
C GLN A 77 14.70 0.38 -6.92
N VAL A 78 15.38 -0.02 -7.99
CA VAL A 78 14.80 -0.13 -9.33
C VAL A 78 14.50 -1.59 -9.61
N VAL A 79 13.29 -1.87 -10.08
CA VAL A 79 12.84 -3.20 -10.48
C VAL A 79 12.35 -3.17 -11.93
N ASP A 80 12.27 -4.35 -12.55
CA ASP A 80 11.58 -4.49 -13.82
C ASP A 80 10.08 -4.26 -13.63
N TYR A 81 9.48 -3.60 -14.63
CA TYR A 81 8.04 -3.38 -14.70
C TYR A 81 7.50 -3.98 -15.98
N GLN A 82 6.45 -4.79 -15.87
CA GLN A 82 5.71 -5.36 -16.98
C GLN A 82 4.23 -4.93 -16.88
N PRO A 83 3.67 -4.30 -17.93
CA PRO A 83 2.24 -4.00 -17.98
C PRO A 83 1.38 -5.26 -17.83
N SER A 84 0.25 -5.14 -17.15
CA SER A 84 -0.71 -6.23 -16.97
C SER A 84 -2.15 -5.71 -16.96
N PHE A 85 -3.13 -6.57 -16.67
CA PHE A 85 -4.52 -6.13 -16.43
C PHE A 85 -4.68 -5.36 -15.10
N VAL A 86 -3.67 -5.39 -14.23
CA VAL A 86 -3.56 -4.57 -13.03
C VAL A 86 -2.85 -3.27 -13.42
N ASP A 87 -3.62 -2.22 -13.66
CA ASP A 87 -3.15 -0.93 -14.20
C ASP A 87 -3.08 0.20 -13.17
N GLY A 88 -3.75 0.04 -12.03
CA GLY A 88 -3.78 1.02 -10.94
C GLY A 88 -2.59 0.95 -9.97
N ILE A 89 -1.78 -0.10 -10.04
CA ILE A 89 -0.58 -0.29 -9.18
C ILE A 89 0.60 -0.86 -9.98
N GLY A 90 1.78 -0.80 -9.38
CA GLY A 90 3.04 -1.26 -9.95
C GLY A 90 3.83 -0.13 -10.61
N SER A 91 5.15 -0.14 -10.39
CA SER A 91 6.06 0.84 -10.98
C SER A 91 7.50 0.32 -11.00
N LYS A 92 8.44 1.10 -11.54
CA LYS A 92 9.85 0.73 -11.58
C LYS A 92 10.61 1.07 -10.30
N THR A 93 10.13 2.02 -9.50
CA THR A 93 10.83 2.52 -8.32
C THR A 93 9.86 3.25 -7.39
N VAL A 94 10.23 3.40 -6.12
CA VAL A 94 9.47 4.19 -5.14
C VAL A 94 10.10 5.57 -4.96
N PHE A 95 9.28 6.57 -4.64
CA PHE A 95 9.81 7.88 -4.25
C PHE A 95 10.45 7.78 -2.86
N ALA A 96 11.54 8.51 -2.65
CA ALA A 96 12.32 8.42 -1.41
C ALA A 96 11.50 8.80 -0.17
N ASN A 97 10.71 9.86 -0.24
CA ASN A 97 9.79 10.27 0.83
C ASN A 97 8.68 9.23 1.09
N MET A 98 8.13 8.61 0.04
CA MET A 98 7.14 7.55 0.18
C MET A 98 7.73 6.29 0.84
N LEU A 99 9.00 5.98 0.57
CA LEU A 99 9.71 4.90 1.26
C LEU A 99 9.91 5.20 2.75
N VAL A 100 10.35 6.42 3.09
CA VAL A 100 10.52 6.84 4.50
C VAL A 100 9.20 6.68 5.25
N MET A 101 8.11 7.18 4.68
CA MET A 101 6.78 7.02 5.26
C MET A 101 6.36 5.55 5.39
N ALA A 102 6.63 4.71 4.38
CA ALA A 102 6.34 3.28 4.45
C ALA A 102 7.13 2.58 5.56
N GLN A 103 8.41 2.93 5.76
CA GLN A 103 9.26 2.38 6.82
C GLN A 103 8.77 2.78 8.22
N GLU A 104 8.20 3.97 8.37
CA GLU A 104 7.66 4.45 9.64
C GLU A 104 6.29 3.86 9.97
N LEU A 105 5.44 3.65 8.95
CA LEU A 105 4.03 3.35 9.18
C LEU A 105 3.63 1.89 8.92
N LEU A 106 4.31 1.17 8.03
CA LEU A 106 3.93 -0.18 7.62
C LEU A 106 4.75 -1.26 8.34
N ASP A 107 4.12 -2.40 8.59
CA ASP A 107 4.77 -3.59 9.17
C ASP A 107 5.48 -4.46 8.11
N GLY A 108 5.32 -4.11 6.83
CA GLY A 108 6.00 -4.77 5.72
C GLY A 108 5.19 -4.70 4.42
N SER A 109 5.58 -5.53 3.46
CA SER A 109 4.86 -5.69 2.21
C SER A 109 4.84 -7.14 1.72
N PHE A 110 3.86 -7.42 0.86
CA PHE A 110 3.73 -8.67 0.12
C PHE A 110 3.65 -8.39 -1.38
N THR A 111 3.94 -9.41 -2.18
CA THR A 111 3.72 -9.41 -3.62
C THR A 111 2.66 -10.44 -3.97
N ALA A 112 1.75 -10.09 -4.87
CA ALA A 112 0.76 -11.00 -5.42
C ALA A 112 1.01 -11.22 -6.92
N SER A 113 0.92 -12.47 -7.35
CA SER A 113 0.98 -12.86 -8.75
C SER A 113 -0.29 -12.48 -9.51
N LEU A 114 -0.19 -12.39 -10.84
CA LEU A 114 -1.37 -12.11 -11.66
C LEU A 114 -2.44 -13.20 -11.53
N ASP A 115 -2.04 -14.46 -11.32
CA ASP A 115 -2.95 -15.58 -11.10
C ASP A 115 -3.67 -15.47 -9.75
N GLU A 116 -2.97 -15.09 -8.68
CA GLU A 116 -3.58 -14.83 -7.35
C GLU A 116 -4.57 -13.67 -7.41
N ILE A 117 -4.22 -12.58 -8.09
CA ILE A 117 -5.10 -11.43 -8.28
C ILE A 117 -6.33 -11.84 -9.09
N ALA A 118 -6.16 -12.58 -10.19
CA ALA A 118 -7.27 -13.06 -10.99
C ALA A 118 -8.16 -14.05 -10.21
N ALA A 119 -7.59 -14.88 -9.34
CA ALA A 119 -8.34 -15.77 -8.46
C ALA A 119 -9.16 -14.99 -7.43
N ALA A 120 -8.59 -13.93 -6.82
CA ALA A 120 -9.31 -13.05 -5.90
C ALA A 120 -10.47 -12.33 -6.59
N LEU A 121 -10.29 -11.83 -7.82
CA LEU A 121 -11.37 -11.23 -8.61
C LEU A 121 -12.52 -12.22 -8.87
N ARG A 122 -12.20 -13.48 -9.21
CA ARG A 122 -13.22 -14.53 -9.41
C ARG A 122 -14.00 -14.89 -8.16
N LEU A 123 -13.42 -14.70 -6.97
CA LEU A 123 -14.10 -14.96 -5.70
C LEU A 123 -15.13 -13.87 -5.37
N MET A 124 -14.92 -12.65 -5.86
CA MET A 124 -15.79 -11.49 -5.60
C MET A 124 -16.92 -11.30 -6.63
N ALA A 125 -16.85 -12.00 -7.76
CA ALA A 125 -17.82 -11.93 -8.87
C ALA A 125 -19.00 -12.89 -8.65
#